data_AF-A0A536AC07-F1
#
_entry.id   AF-A0A536AC07-F1
#
_cell.length_a   1.000
_cell.length_b   1.000
_cell.length_c   1.000
_cell.angle_alpha   90.00
_cell.angle_beta   90.00
_cell.angle_gamma   90.00
#
_symmetry.space_group_name_H-M   'P 1'
#
loop_
_entity.id
_entity.type
_entity.pdbx_description
1 polymer ?
#
loop_
_entity_poly.entity_id
_entity_poly.type
_entity_poly.pdbx_seq_one_letter_code
_entity_poly.pdbx_strand_id
1 'polypeptide(L)'
;VAADGKSLVPPLSRGGIPIMSMNLLLPDEGDAVIWRGPMVSGAIRQFFSDVQWGELDYLIVDLPPGTSDAPLTVMQALPISGV
;
A
#
# COMPACT_ATOMS: atom_id res chain seq x y z
N VAL A 1 6.74 -8.23 10.02
CA VAL A 1 6.62 -7.13 11.01
C VAL A 1 8.02 -6.73 11.44
N ALA A 2 8.33 -5.44 11.47
CA ALA A 2 9.63 -4.93 11.85
C ALA A 2 9.90 -5.15 13.36
N ALA A 3 11.15 -4.94 13.78
CA ALA A 3 11.57 -5.14 15.17
C ALA A 3 10.83 -4.23 16.19
N ASP A 4 10.22 -3.14 15.73
CA ASP A 4 9.39 -2.24 16.53
C ASP A 4 7.97 -2.78 16.83
N GLY A 5 7.58 -3.91 16.21
CA GLY A 5 6.27 -4.54 16.36
C GLY A 5 5.12 -3.75 15.72
N LYS A 6 5.39 -2.65 15.02
CA LYS A 6 4.37 -1.73 14.48
C LYS A 6 4.47 -1.57 12.97
N SER A 7 5.69 -1.56 12.44
CA SER A 7 5.92 -1.29 11.03
C SER A 7 5.97 -2.57 10.20
N LEU A 8 5.68 -2.44 8.90
CA LEU A 8 5.77 -3.49 7.90
C LEU A 8 7.08 -3.34 7.13
N VAL A 9 7.84 -4.43 7.01
CA VAL A 9 9.03 -4.49 6.15
C VAL A 9 8.58 -5.00 4.79
N PRO A 10 8.74 -4.23 3.70
CA PRO A 10 8.34 -4.68 2.38
C PRO A 10 9.28 -5.79 1.89
N PRO A 11 8.75 -6.92 1.39
CA PRO A 11 9.58 -7.89 0.68
C PRO A 11 10.15 -7.27 -0.59
N LEU A 12 11.25 -7.86 -1.07
CA LEU A 12 11.85 -7.47 -2.33
C LEU A 12 11.30 -8.35 -3.45
N SER A 13 10.99 -7.73 -4.59
CA SER A 13 10.75 -8.46 -5.83
C SER A 13 12.03 -9.17 -6.28
N ARG A 14 11.90 -10.03 -7.29
CA ARG A 14 13.07 -10.69 -7.92
C ARG A 14 14.14 -9.71 -8.40
N GLY A 15 13.75 -8.48 -8.74
CA GLY A 15 14.66 -7.41 -9.18
C GLY A 15 15.18 -6.53 -8.05
N GLY A 16 14.89 -6.84 -6.78
CA GLY A 16 15.32 -6.04 -5.63
C GLY A 16 14.46 -4.81 -5.35
N ILE A 17 13.31 -4.65 -6.02
CA ILE A 17 12.39 -3.53 -5.79
C ILE A 17 11.52 -3.86 -4.57
N PRO A 18 11.45 -2.98 -3.55
CA PRO A 18 10.51 -3.14 -2.43
C PRO A 18 9.06 -3.13 -2.94
N ILE A 19 8.27 -4.13 -2.55
CA ILE A 19 6.87 -4.25 -2.95
C ILE A 19 5.98 -4.47 -1.73
N MET A 20 4.75 -3.94 -1.79
CA MET A 20 3.71 -4.20 -0.80
C MET A 20 2.37 -4.38 -1.51
N SER A 21 1.61 -5.40 -1.11
CA SER A 21 0.29 -5.71 -1.64
C SER A 21 -0.48 -6.52 -0.61
N MET A 22 -1.82 -6.47 -0.65
CA MET A 22 -2.65 -7.20 0.30
C MET A 22 -2.61 -8.68 0.13
N ASN A 23 -2.38 -9.14 -1.09
CA ASN A 23 -2.13 -10.56 -1.34
C ASN A 23 -0.93 -11.08 -0.53
N LEU A 24 0.07 -10.24 -0.24
CA LEU A 24 1.25 -10.64 0.53
C LEU A 24 0.99 -10.77 2.04
N LEU A 25 -0.15 -10.26 2.52
CA LEU A 25 -0.55 -10.33 3.92
C LEU A 25 -1.63 -11.40 4.17
N LEU A 26 -2.15 -12.04 3.11
CA LEU A 26 -3.12 -13.11 3.25
C LEU A 26 -2.41 -14.43 3.56
N PRO A 27 -3.03 -15.32 4.38
CA PRO A 27 -2.46 -16.63 4.66
C PRO A 27 -2.34 -17.50 3.41
N ASP A 28 -3.36 -17.44 2.54
CA ASP A 28 -3.45 -18.21 1.31
C ASP A 28 -3.73 -17.29 0.10
N GLU A 29 -3.00 -17.50 -1.01
CA GLU A 29 -3.16 -16.68 -2.22
C GLU A 29 -4.55 -16.79 -2.87
N GLY A 30 -5.29 -17.87 -2.58
CA GLY A 30 -6.64 -18.09 -3.10
C GLY A 30 -7.73 -17.34 -2.33
N ASP A 31 -7.39 -16.69 -1.22
CA ASP A 31 -8.37 -16.02 -0.37
C ASP A 31 -8.90 -14.74 -1.02
N ALA A 32 -10.19 -14.75 -1.34
CA ALA A 32 -10.87 -13.56 -1.84
C ALA A 32 -11.32 -12.68 -0.67
N VAL A 33 -10.70 -11.51 -0.53
CA VAL A 33 -11.17 -10.46 0.38
C VAL A 33 -12.11 -9.52 -0.34
N ILE A 34 -13.32 -9.34 0.18
CA ILE A 34 -14.26 -8.34 -0.33
C ILE A 34 -13.79 -6.96 0.13
N TRP A 35 -13.24 -6.18 -0.78
CA TRP A 35 -12.76 -4.83 -0.51
C TRP A 35 -13.91 -3.82 -0.57
N ARG A 36 -14.36 -3.37 0.60
CA ARG A 36 -15.28 -2.21 0.69
C ARG A 36 -14.48 -0.91 0.74
N GLY A 37 -15.06 0.19 0.25
CA GLY A 37 -14.42 1.51 0.15
C GLY A 37 -13.58 1.91 1.38
N PRO A 38 -14.12 1.87 2.61
CA PRO A 38 -13.36 2.23 3.81
C PRO A 38 -12.13 1.36 4.08
N MET A 39 -12.17 0.06 3.72
CA MET A 39 -11.03 -0.84 3.91
C MET A 39 -9.91 -0.54 2.92
N VAL A 40 -10.26 -0.18 1.69
CA VAL A 40 -9.28 0.25 0.67
C VAL A 40 -8.59 1.53 1.13
N SER A 41 -9.36 2.53 1.57
CA SER A 41 -8.83 3.79 2.09
C SER A 41 -7.93 3.60 3.31
N GLY A 42 -8.30 2.68 4.21
CA GLY A 42 -7.48 2.31 5.37
C GLY A 42 -6.16 1.64 4.97
N ALA A 43 -6.21 0.67 4.06
CA ALA A 43 -5.04 -0.06 3.57
C ALA A 43 -4.04 0.88 2.86
N ILE A 44 -4.53 1.79 2.01
CA ILE A 44 -3.69 2.81 1.36
C ILE A 44 -2.93 3.65 2.38
N ARG A 45 -3.64 4.16 3.40
CA ARG A 45 -3.02 4.96 4.47
C ARG A 45 -1.97 4.16 5.21
N GLN A 46 -2.29 2.91 5.54
CA GLN A 46 -1.37 2.00 6.23
C GLN A 46 -0.12 1.69 5.40
N PHE A 47 -0.23 1.52 4.07
CA PHE A 47 0.97 1.30 3.26
C PHE A 47 1.86 2.52 3.21
N PHE A 48 1.27 3.71 3.23
CA PHE A 48 2.06 4.92 3.22
C PHE A 48 2.72 5.19 4.57
N SER A 49 2.02 4.99 5.68
CA SER A 49 2.53 5.34 7.02
C SER A 49 3.35 4.24 7.69
N ASP A 50 2.95 2.98 7.51
CA ASP A 50 3.44 1.89 8.36
C ASP A 50 4.47 1.01 7.64
N VAL A 51 4.63 1.15 6.32
CA VAL A 51 5.64 0.40 5.56
C VAL A 51 6.97 1.15 5.58
N GLN A 52 8.03 0.44 5.92
CA GLN A 52 9.40 0.96 5.91
C GLN A 52 9.96 0.99 4.49
N TRP A 53 9.50 1.96 3.70
CA TRP A 53 9.98 2.17 2.33
C TRP A 53 11.44 2.63 2.27
N GLY A 54 11.91 3.32 3.31
CA GLY A 54 13.23 3.96 3.31
C GLY A 54 13.28 5.18 2.38
N GLU A 55 14.47 5.49 1.88
CA GLU A 55 14.67 6.54 0.88
C GLU A 55 14.26 6.01 -0.51
N LEU A 56 13.34 6.70 -1.17
CA LEU A 56 12.85 6.36 -2.51
C LEU A 56 12.94 7.57 -3.43
N ASP A 57 13.42 7.36 -4.66
CA ASP A 57 13.26 8.35 -5.74
C ASP A 57 11.82 8.37 -6.27
N TYR A 58 11.19 7.19 -6.33
CA TYR A 58 9.84 7.00 -6.85
C TYR A 58 9.06 5.96 -6.05
N LEU A 59 7.78 6.27 -5.79
CA LEU A 59 6.81 5.31 -5.26
C LEU A 59 5.67 5.15 -6.29
N ILE A 60 5.52 3.95 -6.83
CA ILE A 60 4.44 3.62 -7.77
C ILE A 60 3.29 3.02 -6.97
N VAL A 61 2.10 3.60 -7.11
CA VAL A 61 0.87 3.14 -6.47
C VAL A 61 -0.09 2.66 -7.55
N ASP A 62 -0.41 1.36 -7.53
CA ASP A 62 -1.44 0.79 -8.40
C ASP A 62 -2.82 0.92 -7.73
N LEU A 63 -3.74 1.60 -8.40
CA LEU A 63 -5.06 1.93 -7.86
C LEU A 63 -6.12 1.02 -8.47
N PRO A 64 -7.13 0.59 -7.69
CA PRO A 64 -8.26 -0.14 -8.25
C PRO A 64 -8.95 0.71 -9.33
N PRO A 65 -9.48 0.08 -10.40
CA PRO A 65 -10.09 0.80 -11.51
C PRO A 65 -11.33 1.59 -11.06
N GLY A 66 -11.55 2.74 -11.69
CA GLY A 66 -12.68 3.64 -11.43
C GLY A 66 -12.27 5.00 -10.88
N THR A 67 -13.24 5.88 -10.69
CA THR A 67 -13.06 7.25 -10.16
C THR A 67 -13.70 7.40 -8.78
N SER A 68 -13.88 6.28 -8.06
CA SER A 68 -14.49 6.26 -6.74
C SER A 68 -13.51 6.77 -5.66
N ASP A 69 -13.84 6.54 -4.39
CA ASP A 69 -13.12 7.11 -3.24
C ASP A 69 -11.64 6.69 -3.13
N ALA A 70 -11.21 5.59 -3.75
CA ALA A 70 -9.85 5.07 -3.58
C ALA A 70 -8.78 5.99 -4.22
N PRO A 71 -8.84 6.34 -5.51
CA PRO A 71 -7.96 7.37 -6.08
C PRO A 71 -8.00 8.71 -5.34
N LEU A 72 -9.18 9.17 -4.94
CA LEU A 72 -9.32 10.43 -4.19
C LEU A 72 -8.65 10.33 -2.81
N THR A 73 -8.80 9.20 -2.13
CA THR A 73 -8.14 8.95 -0.83
C THR A 73 -6.62 9.00 -0.99
N VAL A 74 -6.06 8.41 -2.05
CA VAL A 74 -4.61 8.46 -2.31
C VAL A 74 -4.15 9.90 -2.48
N MET A 75 -4.87 10.68 -3.29
CA MET A 75 -4.54 12.10 -3.50
C MET A 75 -4.63 12.94 -2.22
N GLN A 76 -5.51 12.57 -1.28
CA GLN A 76 -5.66 13.25 0.01
C GLN A 76 -4.69 12.74 1.09
N ALA A 77 -4.30 11.47 1.03
CA ALA A 77 -3.45 10.83 2.04
C ALA A 77 -1.96 11.06 1.77
N LEU A 78 -1.58 11.12 0.49
CA LEU A 78 -0.22 11.41 0.08
C LEU A 78 -0.01 12.93 0.00
N PRO A 79 1.12 13.46 0.49
CA PRO A 79 1.48 14.86 0.29
C PRO A 79 1.90 15.07 -1.19
N ILE A 80 0.93 15.04 -2.09
CA ILE A 80 1.16 15.31 -3.51
C ILE A 80 1.48 16.80 -3.64
N SER A 81 2.76 17.09 -3.91
CA SER A 81 3.22 18.43 -4.28
C SER A 81 3.42 18.43 -5.79
N GLY A 82 2.38 18.85 -6.51
CA GLY A 82 2.40 18.99 -7.96
C GLY A 82 1.35 20.02 -8.38
N VAL A 83 1.77 21.01 -9.16
CA VAL A 83 0.90 22.00 -9.82
C VAL A 83 0.18 21.38 -11.00
#